data_AF-A0A9C7VLE2-F1
#
_entry.id   AF-A0A9C7VLE2-F1
#
_cell.length_a   1.000
_cell.length_b   1.000
_cell.length_c   1.000
_cell.angle_alpha   90.00
_cell.angle_beta   90.00
_cell.angle_gamma   90.00
#
_symmetry.space_group_name_H-M   'P 1'
#
loop_
_entity.id
_entity.type
_entity.pdbx_description
1 polymer ?
#
loop_
_entity_poly.entity_id
_entity_poly.type
_entity_poly.pdbx_seq_one_letter_code
_entity_poly.pdbx_strand_id
1 'polypeptide(L)' 'KGEFVVDLDTMLKEYYEYRKWDENGIPTKEKLKELDLEVDIPWL' A
#
# COMPACT_ATOMS: atom_id res chain seq x y z
N LYS A 1 -7.52 12.91 32.09
CA LYS A 1 -6.42 12.56 31.16
C LYS A 1 -7.12 12.01 29.92
N GLY A 2 -7.05 12.67 28.77
CA GLY A 2 -7.69 12.16 27.55
C GLY A 2 -6.89 11.00 27.00
N GLU A 3 -7.56 9.94 26.55
CA GLU A 3 -6.91 8.85 25.83
C GLU A 3 -6.62 9.31 24.40
N PHE A 4 -5.37 9.15 23.97
CA PHE A 4 -4.99 9.37 22.57
C PHE A 4 -5.26 8.07 21.81
N VAL A 5 -6.07 8.16 20.75
CA VAL A 5 -6.36 7.04 19.85
C VAL A 5 -5.67 7.33 18.51
N VAL A 6 -4.86 6.39 18.05
CA VAL A 6 -4.23 6.46 16.73
C VAL A 6 -5.26 6.08 15.67
N ASP A 7 -5.42 6.92 14.66
CA ASP A 7 -6.25 6.62 13.50
C ASP A 7 -5.46 5.79 12.48
N LEU A 8 -5.43 4.48 12.70
CA LEU A 8 -4.69 3.54 11.85
C LEU A 8 -5.31 3.40 10.45
N ASP A 9 -6.62 3.62 10.30
CA ASP A 9 -7.30 3.46 9.02
C ASP A 9 -6.86 4.54 8.03
N THR A 10 -6.83 5.80 8.49
CA THR A 10 -6.29 6.92 7.70
C THR A 10 -4.82 6.70 7.36
N MET A 11 -4.01 6.32 8.35
CA MET A 11 -2.58 6.08 8.14
C MET A 11 -2.31 4.96 7.13
N LEU A 12 -3.09 3.87 7.17
CA LEU A 12 -2.93 2.75 6.24
C LEU A 12 -3.28 3.16 4.81
N LYS A 13 -4.38 3.91 4.64
CA LYS A 13 -4.78 4.44 3.34
C LYS A 13 -3.71 5.36 2.76
N GLU A 14 -3.23 6.33 3.54
CA GLU A 14 -2.16 7.25 3.13
C GLU A 14 -0.87 6.50 2.77
N TYR A 15 -0.54 5.44 3.52
CA TYR A 15 0.61 4.59 3.23
C TYR A 15 0.47 3.86 1.89
N TYR A 16 -0.68 3.27 1.59
CA TYR A 16 -0.93 2.60 0.30
C TYR A 16 -0.86 3.60 -0.87
N GLU A 17 -1.47 4.77 -0.73
CA GLU A 17 -1.41 5.83 -1.75
C GLU A 17 0.02 6.31 -2.00
N TYR A 18 0.80 6.53 -0.94
CA TYR A 18 2.21 6.92 -1.03
C TYR A 18 3.04 5.84 -1.75
N ARG A 19 2.80 4.56 -1.42
CA ARG A 19 3.49 3.42 -2.02
C ARG A 19 3.02 3.06 -3.43
N LYS A 20 1.96 3.69 -3.93
CA LYS A 20 1.30 3.33 -5.19
C LYS A 20 0.78 1.90 -5.16
N TRP A 21 0.12 1.56 -4.06
CA TRP A 21 -0.61 0.32 -3.87
C TRP A 21 -2.11 0.62 -3.98
N ASP A 22 -2.91 -0.41 -4.24
CA ASP A 22 -4.36 -0.32 -4.20
C ASP A 22 -4.92 -0.41 -2.77
N GLU A 23 -6.25 -0.31 -2.65
CA GLU A 23 -6.95 -0.37 -1.35
C GLU A 23 -6.81 -1.72 -0.63
N ASN A 24 -6.42 -2.79 -1.33
CA ASN A 24 -6.19 -4.11 -0.76
C ASN A 24 -4.74 -4.30 -0.30
N GLY A 25 -3.89 -3.28 -0.43
CA GLY A 25 -2.47 -3.35 -0.10
C GLY A 25 -1.64 -4.06 -1.17
N ILE A 26 -2.11 -4.04 -2.41
CA ILE A 26 -1.47 -4.69 -3.54
C ILE A 26 -0.72 -3.65 -4.39
N PRO A 27 0.60 -3.79 -4.66
CA PRO A 27 1.32 -2.88 -5.53
C PRO A 27 0.68 -2.79 -6.92
N THR A 28 0.54 -1.58 -7.45
CA THR A 28 0.04 -1.42 -8.82
C THR A 28 1.04 -1.95 -9.84
N LYS A 29 0.56 -2.27 -11.05
CA LYS A 29 1.40 -2.67 -12.18
C LYS A 29 2.51 -1.65 -12.48
N GLU A 30 2.19 -0.37 -12.38
CA GLU A 30 3.17 0.71 -12.56
C GLU A 30 4.30 0.64 -11.51
N LYS A 31 3.96 0.38 -10.25
CA LYS A 31 4.95 0.24 -9.18
C LYS A 31 5.80 -1.02 -9.35
N LEU A 32 5.21 -2.14 -9.78
CA LEU A 32 5.96 -3.37 -10.07
C LEU A 32 6.96 -3.16 -11.20
N LYS A 33 6.55 -2.45 -12.25
CA LYS A 33 7.41 -2.08 -13.37
C LYS A 33 8.55 -1.16 -12.95
N GLU A 34 8.27 -0.14 -12.15
CA GLU A 34 9.29 0.78 -11.61
C GLU A 34 10.38 0.04 -10.83
N LEU A 35 10.01 -1.04 -10.13
CA LEU A 35 10.89 -1.82 -9.28
C LEU A 35 11.53 -3.03 -9.97
N ASP A 36 11.26 -3.27 -11.26
CA ASP A 36 11.71 -4.46 -12.00
C ASP A 36 11.24 -5.78 -11.35
N LEU A 37 10.01 -5.79 -10.81
CA LEU A 37 9.39 -6.93 -10.11
C LEU A 37 8.28 -7.60 -10.92
N GLU A 38 8.18 -7.34 -12.22
CA GLU A 38 7.19 -7.96 -13.10
C GLU A 38 7.39 -9.47 -13.31
N VAL A 39 8.43 -10.06 -12.71
CA VAL A 39 8.74 -11.49 -12.79
C VAL A 39 7.69 -12.33 -12.04
N ASP A 40 6.65 -12.71 -12.77
CA ASP A 40 5.68 -13.78 -12.52
C ASP A 40 5.30 -13.95 -11.03
N ILE A 41 4.44 -13.04 -10.54
CA ILE A 41 3.91 -13.12 -9.18
C ILE A 41 2.59 -13.93 -9.24
N PRO A 42 2.55 -15.20 -8.81
CA PRO A 42 1.42 -16.10 -9.07
C PRO A 42 0.11 -15.72 -8.37
N TRP A 43 0.18 -14.76 -7.46
CA TRP A 43 -0.90 -14.35 -6.56
C TRP A 43 -1.37 -12.91 -6.83
N LEU A 44 -0.83 -12.26 -7.86
CA LEU A 44 -1.19 -10.95 -8.39
C LEU A 44 -1.97 -11.11 -9.70
#